data_AF-A0A7W0X9Y3-F1
#
_entry.id   AF-A0A7W0X9Y3-F1
#
_cell.length_a   1.000
_cell.length_b   1.000
_cell.length_c   1.000
_cell.angle_alpha   90.00
_cell.angle_beta   90.00
_cell.angle_gamma   90.00
#
_symmetry.space_group_name_H-M   'P 1'
#
loop_
_entity.id
_entity.type
_entity.pdbx_description
1 polymer ?
#
loop_
_entity_poly.entity_id
_entity_poly.type
_entity_poly.pdbx_seq_one_letter_code
_entity_poly.pdbx_strand_id
1 'polypeptide(L)'
;EVEGTELVLATTNGTPAIVAAAQRAELVLMGCLLNLDALLAAIPSGVSVTVVCSGTDGRFALEDAYVAGRIVGRLAGEPSDAARAAICVAGAYPGAIGPLTDSADGQKLQSTGQEADIAWCAQESVLDLVPRVTSDGADAPVVGAPPPESVPTGQSNSQSLMNKVVSPTCMF
;
A
#
# COMPACT_ATOMS: atom_id res chain seq x y z
N GLU A 1 6.61 21.52 -8.04
CA GLU A 1 6.17 21.74 -6.66
C GLU A 1 4.65 21.83 -6.63
N VAL A 2 4.02 21.11 -5.70
CA VAL A 2 2.56 21.06 -5.49
C VAL A 2 2.24 21.27 -4.00
N GLU A 3 3.04 22.10 -3.33
CA GLU A 3 2.84 22.37 -1.89
C GLU A 3 1.52 23.11 -1.65
N GLY A 4 0.76 22.67 -0.65
CA GLY A 4 -0.52 23.27 -0.26
C GLY A 4 -1.65 23.15 -1.29
N THR A 5 -1.47 22.33 -2.33
CA THR A 5 -2.46 22.13 -3.39
C THR A 5 -3.15 20.79 -3.24
N GLU A 6 -4.47 20.76 -3.37
CA GLU A 6 -5.23 19.52 -3.47
C GLU A 6 -5.03 18.90 -4.85
N LEU A 7 -4.68 17.61 -4.89
CA LEU A 7 -4.45 16.87 -6.12
C LEU A 7 -5.58 15.86 -6.32
N VAL A 8 -6.31 16.01 -7.43
CA VAL A 8 -7.31 15.01 -7.85
C VAL A 8 -6.62 13.98 -8.73
N LEU A 9 -6.39 12.78 -8.16
CA LEU A 9 -5.82 11.64 -8.86
C LEU A 9 -6.91 10.61 -9.17
N ALA A 10 -7.07 10.29 -10.44
CA ALA A 10 -7.87 9.15 -10.89
C ALA A 10 -6.92 8.08 -11.44
N THR A 11 -6.91 6.91 -10.81
CA THR A 11 -6.10 5.77 -11.27
C THR A 11 -7.01 4.62 -11.67
N THR A 12 -6.61 3.85 -12.68
CA THR A 12 -7.43 2.73 -13.18
C THR A 12 -7.52 1.60 -12.14
N ASN A 13 -6.46 1.38 -11.37
CA ASN A 13 -6.35 0.24 -10.45
C ASN A 13 -6.41 0.66 -8.96
N GLY A 14 -5.77 1.78 -8.61
CA GLY A 14 -5.63 2.20 -7.21
C GLY A 14 -6.94 2.69 -6.59
N THR A 15 -7.73 3.50 -7.29
CA THR A 15 -8.97 4.08 -6.75
C THR A 15 -10.00 2.99 -6.34
N PRO A 16 -10.29 1.97 -7.17
CA PRO A 16 -11.17 0.87 -6.76
C PRO A 16 -10.65 0.11 -5.52
N ALA A 17 -9.35 -0.13 -5.41
CA ALA A 17 -8.75 -0.83 -4.28
C ALA A 17 -8.89 -0.02 -2.97
N ILE A 18 -8.63 1.29 -3.04
CA ILE A 18 -8.80 2.22 -1.91
C ILE A 18 -10.26 2.25 -1.44
N VAL A 19 -11.21 2.39 -2.37
CA VAL A 19 -12.65 2.40 -2.03
C VAL A 19 -13.07 1.09 -1.37
N ALA A 20 -12.64 -0.05 -1.93
CA ALA A 20 -12.94 -1.37 -1.37
C ALA A 20 -12.32 -1.58 0.02
N ALA A 21 -11.13 -1.04 0.26
CA ALA A 21 -10.45 -1.05 1.55
C ALA A 21 -11.19 -0.19 2.58
N ALA A 22 -11.55 1.04 2.21
CA ALA A 22 -12.24 1.99 3.09
C ALA A 22 -13.61 1.49 3.55
N GLN A 23 -14.29 0.66 2.75
CA GLN A 23 -15.56 0.03 3.14
C GLN A 23 -15.41 -1.09 4.19
N ARG A 24 -14.19 -1.61 4.42
CA ARG A 24 -13.94 -2.83 5.21
C ARG A 24 -13.01 -2.61 6.40
N ALA A 25 -12.43 -1.42 6.53
CA ALA A 25 -11.42 -1.13 7.54
C ALA A 25 -11.56 0.29 8.10
N GLU A 26 -11.36 0.43 9.41
CA GLU A 26 -11.37 1.73 10.12
C GLU A 26 -10.06 2.52 9.89
N LEU A 27 -8.98 1.82 9.54
CA LEU A 27 -7.70 2.40 9.19
C LEU A 27 -7.21 1.78 7.89
N VAL A 28 -7.06 2.64 6.88
CA VAL A 28 -6.45 2.30 5.59
C VAL A 28 -5.20 3.14 5.42
N LEU A 29 -4.07 2.45 5.30
CA LEU A 29 -2.75 3.04 5.05
C LEU A 29 -2.31 2.72 3.62
N MET A 30 -1.67 3.70 2.97
CA MET A 30 -1.09 3.54 1.65
C MET A 30 0.38 3.16 1.78
N GLY A 31 0.73 2.00 1.23
CA GLY A 31 2.08 1.45 1.29
C GLY A 31 2.71 1.31 -0.10
N CYS A 32 4.01 1.48 -0.18
CA CYS A 32 4.83 1.11 -1.32
C CYS A 32 6.26 0.82 -0.82
N LEU A 33 7.19 0.47 -1.72
CA LEU A 33 8.59 0.27 -1.34
C LEU A 33 9.20 1.55 -0.77
N LEU A 34 8.86 2.71 -1.35
CA LEU A 34 9.43 4.01 -0.99
C LEU A 34 9.20 4.36 0.48
N ASN A 35 8.09 3.93 1.09
CA ASN A 35 7.76 4.25 2.49
C ASN A 35 7.65 3.01 3.39
N LEU A 36 8.28 1.90 3.00
CA LEU A 36 8.11 0.60 3.66
C LEU A 36 8.36 0.64 5.17
N ASP A 37 9.48 1.22 5.63
CA ASP A 37 9.77 1.25 7.07
C ASP A 37 8.84 2.19 7.84
N ALA A 38 8.48 3.34 7.27
CA ALA A 38 7.51 4.25 7.86
C ALA A 38 6.13 3.60 7.99
N LEU A 39 5.71 2.86 6.96
CA LEU A 39 4.47 2.09 6.95
C LEU A 39 4.46 1.03 8.06
N LEU A 40 5.53 0.25 8.18
CA LEU A 40 5.66 -0.79 9.22
C LEU A 40 5.61 -0.18 10.62
N ALA A 41 6.24 0.98 10.83
CA ALA A 41 6.19 1.71 12.09
C ALA A 41 4.79 2.28 12.40
N ALA A 42 4.01 2.63 11.38
CA ALA A 42 2.65 3.17 11.53
C ALA A 42 1.59 2.10 11.82
N ILE A 43 1.90 0.81 11.62
CA ILE A 43 0.98 -0.30 11.90
C ILE A 43 0.97 -0.59 13.40
N PRO A 44 -0.18 -0.50 14.10
CA PRO A 44 -0.25 -0.82 15.52
C PRO A 44 0.07 -2.29 15.80
N SER A 45 0.75 -2.57 16.91
CA SER A 45 1.02 -3.94 17.34
C SER A 45 -0.26 -4.69 17.76
N GLY A 46 -0.30 -6.01 17.52
CA GLY A 46 -1.36 -6.88 18.03
C GLY A 46 -2.68 -6.82 17.25
N VAL A 47 -2.67 -6.25 16.05
CA VAL A 47 -3.85 -6.13 15.18
C VAL A 47 -3.77 -7.08 13.98
N SER A 48 -4.91 -7.42 13.40
CA SER A 48 -4.94 -8.13 12.12
C SER A 48 -4.71 -7.15 10.97
N VAL A 49 -3.79 -7.49 10.08
CA VAL A 49 -3.43 -6.68 8.91
C VAL A 49 -3.81 -7.43 7.64
N THR A 50 -4.59 -6.76 6.79
CA THR A 50 -4.90 -7.22 5.44
C THR A 50 -4.11 -6.37 4.45
N VAL A 51 -3.36 -7.01 3.55
CA VAL A 51 -2.68 -6.31 2.45
C VAL A 51 -3.52 -6.48 1.18
N VAL A 52 -3.95 -5.37 0.57
CA VAL A 52 -4.87 -5.36 -0.58
C VAL A 52 -4.13 -4.87 -1.83
N CYS A 53 -3.59 -5.80 -2.61
CA CYS A 53 -3.00 -5.50 -3.92
C CYS A 53 -4.04 -4.91 -4.88
N SER A 54 -3.68 -3.85 -5.59
CA SER A 54 -4.57 -3.21 -6.57
C SER A 54 -4.79 -4.08 -7.80
N GLY A 55 -3.76 -4.85 -8.20
CA GLY A 55 -3.78 -5.64 -9.41
C GLY A 55 -3.89 -4.77 -10.66
N THR A 56 -4.06 -5.43 -11.82
CA THR A 56 -4.23 -4.75 -13.10
C THR A 56 -5.40 -5.37 -13.85
N ASP A 57 -6.43 -4.58 -14.14
CA ASP A 57 -7.67 -5.05 -14.78
C ASP A 57 -8.29 -6.26 -14.06
N GLY A 58 -8.24 -6.28 -12.72
CA GLY A 58 -8.74 -7.38 -11.89
C GLY A 58 -7.88 -8.65 -11.92
N ARG A 59 -6.67 -8.58 -12.47
CA ARG A 59 -5.70 -9.69 -12.52
C ARG A 59 -4.58 -9.49 -11.50
N PHE A 60 -3.92 -10.59 -11.19
CA PHE A 60 -2.70 -10.60 -10.38
C PHE A 60 -1.62 -9.71 -11.02
N ALA A 61 -1.05 -8.82 -10.22
CA ALA A 61 0.09 -7.98 -10.58
C ALA A 61 1.33 -8.46 -9.79
N LEU A 62 2.42 -8.74 -10.52
CA LEU A 62 3.63 -9.34 -9.94
C LEU A 62 4.33 -8.37 -9.00
N GLU A 63 4.43 -7.10 -9.40
CA GLU A 63 4.97 -6.01 -8.61
C GLU A 63 4.18 -5.80 -7.31
N ASP A 64 2.84 -5.81 -7.36
CA ASP A 64 2.01 -5.68 -6.16
C ASP A 64 2.24 -6.84 -5.20
N ALA A 65 2.30 -8.08 -5.72
CA ALA A 65 2.57 -9.26 -4.91
C ALA A 65 3.98 -9.25 -4.31
N TYR A 66 4.97 -8.75 -5.06
CA TYR A 66 6.32 -8.54 -4.54
C TYR A 66 6.29 -7.55 -3.37
N VAL A 67 5.68 -6.37 -3.53
CA VAL A 67 5.56 -5.35 -2.48
C VAL A 67 4.80 -5.91 -1.27
N ALA A 68 3.70 -6.62 -1.49
CA ALA A 68 2.95 -7.28 -0.42
C ALA A 68 3.84 -8.28 0.35
N GLY A 69 4.66 -9.06 -0.36
CA GLY A 69 5.62 -9.97 0.26
C GLY A 69 6.67 -9.26 1.11
N ARG A 70 7.17 -8.11 0.64
CA ARG A 70 8.11 -7.25 1.39
C ARG A 70 7.48 -6.70 2.67
N ILE A 71 6.21 -6.32 2.63
CA ILE A 71 5.45 -5.82 3.80
C ILE A 71 5.20 -6.97 4.79
N VAL A 72 4.51 -8.02 4.34
CA VAL A 72 4.09 -9.14 5.20
C VAL A 72 5.28 -9.86 5.80
N GLY A 73 6.37 -10.05 5.05
CA GLY A 73 7.58 -10.71 5.55
C GLY A 73 8.27 -9.99 6.73
N ARG A 74 7.90 -8.74 7.02
CA ARG A 74 8.40 -7.95 8.15
C ARG A 74 7.36 -7.75 9.26
N LEU A 75 6.13 -8.23 9.08
CA LEU A 75 5.09 -8.19 10.12
C LEU A 75 5.20 -9.39 11.05
N ALA A 76 4.87 -9.18 12.32
CA ALA A 76 4.71 -10.27 13.27
C ALA A 76 3.35 -10.95 13.11
N GLY A 77 3.30 -12.28 13.32
CA GLY A 77 2.07 -13.07 13.28
C GLY A 77 2.12 -14.19 12.26
N GLU A 78 0.99 -14.90 12.14
CA GLU A 78 0.86 -16.04 11.21
C GLU A 78 0.32 -15.58 9.85
N PRO A 79 1.08 -15.72 8.76
CA PRO A 79 0.60 -15.34 7.44
C PRO A 79 -0.51 -16.28 6.96
N SER A 80 -1.45 -15.76 6.18
CA SER A 80 -2.36 -16.58 5.36
C SER A 80 -1.61 -17.27 4.21
N ASP A 81 -2.27 -18.16 3.46
CA ASP A 81 -1.67 -18.78 2.26
C ASP A 81 -1.29 -17.75 1.20
N ALA A 82 -2.15 -16.75 0.97
CA ALA A 82 -1.86 -15.65 0.05
C ALA A 82 -0.64 -14.83 0.51
N ALA A 83 -0.55 -14.56 1.80
CA ALA A 83 0.58 -13.86 2.40
C ALA A 83 1.89 -14.68 2.29
N ARG A 84 1.84 -16.00 2.51
CA ARG A 84 2.97 -16.92 2.27
C ARG A 84 3.40 -16.90 0.80
N ALA A 85 2.46 -16.96 -0.13
CA ALA A 85 2.75 -16.89 -1.56
C ALA A 85 3.44 -15.57 -1.93
N ALA A 86 2.97 -14.43 -1.41
CA ALA A 86 3.59 -13.14 -1.62
C ALA A 86 5.03 -13.10 -1.04
N ILE A 87 5.27 -13.66 0.14
CA ILE A 87 6.62 -13.80 0.71
C ILE A 87 7.53 -14.63 -0.22
N CYS A 88 7.02 -15.74 -0.77
CA CYS A 88 7.78 -16.55 -1.73
C CYS A 88 8.12 -15.76 -3.01
N VAL A 89 7.17 -14.99 -3.54
CA VAL A 89 7.42 -14.08 -4.68
C VAL A 89 8.51 -13.09 -4.32
N ALA A 90 8.42 -12.42 -3.17
CA ALA A 90 9.44 -11.48 -2.72
C ALA A 90 10.83 -12.13 -2.58
N GLY A 91 10.91 -13.35 -2.03
CA GLY A 91 12.16 -14.08 -1.87
C GLY A 91 12.75 -14.67 -3.16
N ALA A 92 11.96 -14.75 -4.24
CA ALA A 92 12.44 -15.23 -5.53
C ALA A 92 13.29 -14.19 -6.29
N TYR A 93 13.22 -12.91 -5.89
CA TYR A 93 13.96 -11.82 -6.52
C TYR A 93 15.05 -11.28 -5.59
N PRO A 94 16.26 -10.99 -6.10
CA PRO A 94 17.35 -10.42 -5.30
C PRO A 94 17.12 -8.93 -4.95
N GLY A 95 16.19 -8.26 -5.62
CA GLY A 95 15.86 -6.86 -5.41
C GLY A 95 14.64 -6.43 -6.23
N ALA A 96 14.18 -5.20 -6.01
CA ALA A 96 12.89 -4.72 -6.53
C ALA A 96 12.86 -4.43 -8.03
N ILE A 97 14.00 -4.18 -8.67
CA ILE A 97 14.03 -3.86 -10.12
C ILE A 97 13.46 -4.99 -10.96
N GLY A 98 13.82 -6.24 -10.69
CA GLY A 98 13.34 -7.41 -11.42
C GLY A 98 11.82 -7.52 -11.47
N PRO A 99 11.11 -7.68 -10.33
CA PRO A 99 9.66 -7.87 -10.32
C PRO A 99 8.89 -6.65 -10.85
N LEU A 100 9.40 -5.42 -10.67
CA LEU A 100 8.79 -4.21 -11.24
C LEU A 100 9.02 -4.10 -12.76
N THR A 101 10.07 -4.72 -13.28
CA THR A 101 10.38 -4.74 -14.73
C THR A 101 9.69 -5.90 -15.43
N ASP A 102 9.70 -7.09 -14.83
CA ASP A 102 9.18 -8.34 -15.39
C ASP A 102 7.64 -8.39 -15.39
N SER A 103 6.98 -7.51 -14.63
CA SER A 103 5.53 -7.48 -14.59
C SER A 103 4.91 -6.98 -15.89
N ALA A 104 3.63 -7.34 -16.11
CA ALA A 104 2.92 -6.92 -17.31
C ALA A 104 2.84 -5.38 -17.44
N ASP A 105 2.68 -4.67 -16.33
CA ASP A 105 2.65 -3.21 -16.33
C ASP A 105 4.06 -2.60 -16.39
N GLY A 106 5.05 -3.23 -15.77
CA GLY A 106 6.47 -2.90 -15.95
C GLY A 106 6.89 -2.92 -17.41
N GLN A 107 6.57 -4.00 -18.13
CA GLN A 107 6.85 -4.12 -19.56
C GLN A 107 6.17 -3.02 -20.40
N LYS A 108 4.94 -2.61 -20.05
CA LYS A 108 4.26 -1.50 -20.72
C LYS A 108 4.96 -0.16 -20.46
N LEU A 109 5.36 0.10 -19.22
CA LEU A 109 6.09 1.32 -18.85
C LEU A 109 7.45 1.39 -19.58
N GLN A 110 8.18 0.28 -19.68
CA GLN A 110 9.40 0.21 -20.50
C GLN A 110 9.12 0.52 -21.97
N SER A 111 8.05 -0.04 -22.55
CA SER A 111 7.72 0.22 -23.96
C SER A 111 7.37 1.69 -24.26
N THR A 112 7.16 2.51 -23.23
CA THR A 112 6.82 3.93 -23.34
C THR A 112 7.92 4.86 -22.78
N GLY A 113 9.09 4.32 -22.43
CA GLY A 113 10.25 5.12 -21.99
C GLY A 113 10.19 5.61 -20.54
N GLN A 114 9.46 4.90 -19.67
CA GLN A 114 9.27 5.24 -18.25
C GLN A 114 10.18 4.42 -17.31
N GLU A 115 11.37 4.01 -17.76
CA GLU A 115 12.31 3.21 -16.96
C GLU A 115 12.81 3.96 -15.72
N ALA A 116 12.89 5.29 -15.79
CA ALA A 116 13.26 6.12 -14.65
C ALA A 116 12.25 6.02 -13.50
N ASP A 117 10.96 5.90 -13.82
CA ASP A 117 9.88 5.77 -12.84
C ASP A 117 9.93 4.40 -12.16
N ILE A 118 10.20 3.33 -12.93
CA ILE A 118 10.46 1.99 -12.38
C ILE A 118 11.65 2.02 -11.41
N ALA A 119 12.77 2.64 -11.83
CA ALA A 119 13.96 2.74 -11.00
C ALA A 119 13.70 3.55 -9.72
N TRP A 120 12.91 4.63 -9.82
CA TRP A 120 12.50 5.43 -8.67
C TRP A 120 11.71 4.59 -7.67
N CYS A 121 10.64 3.92 -8.11
CA CYS A 121 9.77 3.12 -7.23
C CYS A 121 10.41 1.84 -6.69
N ALA A 122 11.52 1.37 -7.29
CA ALA A 122 12.28 0.23 -6.78
C ALA A 122 13.11 0.56 -5.53
N GLN A 123 13.26 1.84 -5.17
CA GLN A 123 13.94 2.25 -3.94
C GLN A 123 13.12 1.85 -2.70
N GLU A 124 13.82 1.53 -1.62
CA GLU A 124 13.20 1.15 -0.36
C GLU A 124 13.40 2.22 0.71
N SER A 125 12.30 2.58 1.39
CA SER A 125 12.31 3.43 2.59
C SER A 125 13.02 4.78 2.45
N VAL A 126 12.90 5.43 1.28
CA VAL A 126 13.42 6.78 1.03
C VAL A 126 12.44 7.89 1.43
N LEU A 127 11.20 7.53 1.78
CA LEU A 127 10.15 8.42 2.28
C LEU A 127 9.71 7.99 3.70
N ASP A 128 9.48 8.98 4.56
CA ASP A 128 9.02 8.80 5.94
C ASP A 128 7.51 9.06 6.12
N LEU A 129 6.81 9.34 5.01
CA LEU A 129 5.38 9.64 4.98
C LEU A 129 4.53 8.39 4.72
N VAL A 130 3.48 8.21 5.52
CA VAL A 130 2.47 7.16 5.32
C VAL A 130 1.11 7.79 5.05
N PRO A 131 0.65 7.87 3.80
CA PRO A 131 -0.67 8.42 3.51
C PRO A 131 -1.77 7.58 4.14
N ARG A 132 -2.77 8.25 4.70
CA ARG A 132 -3.97 7.63 5.28
C ARG A 132 -5.19 8.02 4.45
N VAL A 133 -6.08 7.06 4.24
CA VAL A 133 -7.38 7.31 3.63
C VAL A 133 -8.37 7.76 4.71
N THR A 134 -9.05 8.86 4.44
CA THR A 134 -10.15 9.40 5.25
C THR A 134 -11.39 9.58 4.38
N SER A 135 -12.56 9.41 4.96
CA SER A 135 -13.82 9.85 4.36
C SER A 135 -14.25 11.16 5.03
N ASP A 136 -14.40 12.22 4.26
CA ASP A 136 -14.94 13.51 4.72
C ASP A 136 -16.46 13.65 4.46
N GLY A 137 -17.11 12.58 4.01
CA GLY A 137 -18.52 12.58 3.60
C GLY A 137 -18.74 12.90 2.12
N ALA A 138 -17.68 13.10 1.33
CA ALA A 138 -17.75 13.16 -0.12
C ALA A 138 -17.82 11.75 -0.76
N ASP A 139 -18.23 11.71 -2.04
CA ASP A 139 -18.35 10.46 -2.83
C ASP A 139 -16.99 9.78 -3.14
N ALA A 140 -15.87 10.43 -2.82
CA ALA A 140 -14.52 9.95 -3.13
C ALA A 140 -13.63 9.90 -1.88
N PRO A 141 -12.75 8.89 -1.76
CA PRO A 141 -11.79 8.80 -0.66
C PRO A 141 -10.75 9.93 -0.71
N VAL A 142 -10.52 10.60 0.42
CA VAL A 142 -9.47 11.60 0.56
C VAL A 142 -8.21 10.93 1.09
N VAL A 143 -7.07 11.18 0.47
CA VAL A 143 -5.76 10.66 0.91
C VAL A 143 -4.91 11.83 1.39
N GLY A 144 -4.44 11.76 2.63
CA GLY A 144 -3.62 12.81 3.23
C GLY A 144 -2.52 12.26 4.14
N ALA A 145 -1.61 13.15 4.55
CA ALA A 145 -0.73 12.87 5.68
C ALA A 145 -1.57 12.56 6.92
N PRO A 146 -1.09 11.70 7.84
CA PRO A 146 -1.80 11.46 9.09
C PRO A 146 -1.98 12.82 9.81
N PRO A 147 -3.18 13.09 10.38
CA PRO A 147 -3.35 14.31 11.17
C PRO A 147 -2.33 14.32 12.32
N PRO A 148 -1.80 15.48 12.72
CA PRO A 148 -0.96 15.58 13.91
C PRO A 148 -1.76 14.99 15.09
N GLU A 149 -1.14 14.08 15.84
CA GLU A 149 -1.78 13.21 16.83
C GLU A 149 -2.93 13.88 17.60
N SER A 150 -4.17 13.46 17.34
CA SER A 150 -5.23 13.64 18.34
C SER A 150 -5.08 12.50 19.35
N VAL A 151 -4.57 12.86 20.53
CA VAL A 151 -4.57 12.02 21.74
C VAL A 151 -5.98 11.42 21.91
N PRO A 152 -6.17 10.09 21.94
CA PRO A 152 -7.49 9.52 22.16
C PRO A 152 -7.92 9.78 23.60
N THR A 153 -8.86 10.70 23.79
CA THR A 153 -9.61 10.82 25.03
C THR A 153 -10.71 9.76 25.08
N GLY A 154 -10.56 8.81 26.00
CA GLY A 154 -11.71 8.09 26.56
C GLY A 154 -12.06 6.74 25.93
N GLN A 155 -12.11 5.74 26.79
CA GLN A 155 -12.51 4.35 26.55
C GLN A 155 -13.87 4.22 25.86
N SER A 156 -13.98 3.27 24.92
CA SER A 156 -15.19 2.45 24.82
C SER A 156 -14.81 1.00 24.51
N ASN A 157 -15.33 0.09 25.35
CA ASN A 157 -15.16 -1.35 25.23
C ASN A 157 -16.04 -1.88 24.10
N SER A 158 -15.40 -2.36 23.04
CA SER A 158 -15.93 -3.42 22.19
C SER A 158 -14.74 -4.11 21.53
N GLN A 159 -14.56 -5.41 21.78
CA GLN A 159 -13.66 -6.27 21.02
C GLN A 159 -14.24 -6.43 19.60
N SER A 160 -14.17 -5.37 18.80
CA SER A 160 -14.29 -5.47 17.35
C SER A 160 -12.91 -5.87 16.84
N LEU A 161 -12.82 -6.98 16.12
CA LEU A 161 -11.61 -7.34 15.36
C LEU A 161 -11.34 -6.19 14.38
N MET A 162 -10.45 -5.27 14.76
CA MET A 162 -10.06 -4.12 13.95
C MET A 162 -9.35 -4.63 12.70
N ASN A 163 -10.10 -4.76 11.60
CA ASN A 163 -9.51 -5.04 10.29
C ASN A 163 -8.82 -3.76 9.82
N LYS A 164 -7.50 -3.83 9.63
CA LYS A 164 -6.71 -2.75 9.05
C LYS A 164 -6.24 -3.17 7.67
N VAL A 165 -6.28 -2.23 6.73
CA VAL A 165 -5.86 -2.49 5.35
C VAL A 165 -4.64 -1.66 4.98
N VAL A 166 -3.65 -2.34 4.44
CA VAL A 166 -2.54 -1.71 3.72
C VAL A 166 -2.78 -1.95 2.24
N SER A 167 -2.95 -0.89 1.45
CA SER A 167 -2.96 -1.01 -0.01
C SER A 167 -1.52 -0.83 -0.51
N PRO A 168 -0.82 -1.89 -0.96
CA PRO A 168 0.37 -1.69 -1.75
C PRO A 168 -0.09 -1.19 -3.12
N THR A 169 0.12 0.09 -3.36
CA THR A 169 -0.06 0.65 -4.70
C THR A 169 1.30 1.16 -5.11
N CYS A 170 1.89 0.53 -6.12
CA CYS A 170 2.87 1.23 -6.94
C CYS A 170 2.10 2.38 -7.60
N MET A 171 2.17 3.58 -7.02
CA MET A 171 1.63 4.77 -7.66
C MET A 171 2.41 5.00 -8.94
N PHE A 172 1.83 4.55 -10.05
CA PHE A 172 2.08 5.04 -11.39
C PHE A 172 0.72 5.37 -12.00
#